data_AF-A0A6S6VXJ5-F1
#
_entry.id   AF-A0A6S6VXJ5-F1
#
_cell.length_a   1.000
_cell.length_b   1.000
_cell.length_c   1.000
_cell.angle_alpha   90.00
_cell.angle_beta   90.00
_cell.angle_gamma   90.00
#
_symmetry.space_group_name_H-M   'P 1'
#
loop_
_entity.id
_entity.type
_entity.pdbx_description
1 polymer ?
#
loop_
_entity_poly.entity_id
_entity_poly.type
_entity_poly.pdbx_seq_one_letter_code
_entity_poly.pdbx_strand_id
1 'polypeptide(L)'
;MPPLTATYISPTSSSRTFTLDLPALSSPPPTADRVAYLAKLSSSLKNIQKDVNDFLTQKMADDKAADDAKDEETYGEEVADED
;
A
#
# COMPACT_ATOMS: atom_id res chain seq x y z
N MET A 1 1.78 12.94 20.06
CA MET A 1 0.64 12.08 19.66
C MET A 1 1.10 11.13 18.57
N PRO A 2 0.62 9.88 18.54
CA PRO A 2 1.08 8.92 17.55
C PRO A 2 0.53 9.27 16.14
N PRO A 3 1.35 9.14 15.08
CA PRO A 3 0.90 9.30 13.70
C PRO A 3 0.02 8.13 13.27
N LEU A 4 -0.77 8.32 12.21
CA LEU A 4 -1.50 7.23 11.57
C LEU A 4 -0.53 6.45 10.68
N THR A 5 -0.37 5.17 10.93
CA THR A 5 0.58 4.33 10.19
C THR A 5 -0.09 3.06 9.69
N ALA A 6 0.35 2.59 8.52
CA ALA A 6 -0.02 1.30 7.96
C ALA A 6 1.22 0.67 7.33
N THR A 7 1.45 -0.62 7.60
CA THR A 7 2.63 -1.33 7.09
C THR A 7 2.20 -2.53 6.27
N TYR A 8 2.62 -2.55 5.02
CA TYR A 8 2.51 -3.69 4.13
C TYR A 8 3.78 -4.54 4.22
N ILE A 9 3.61 -5.86 4.39
CA ILE A 9 4.70 -6.83 4.45
C ILE A 9 4.39 -7.94 3.45
N SER A 10 5.38 -8.34 2.67
CA SER A 10 5.27 -9.42 1.68
C SER A 10 6.47 -10.36 1.82
N PRO A 11 6.30 -11.68 1.63
CA PRO A 11 7.42 -12.64 1.66
C PRO A 11 8.35 -12.50 0.45
N THR A 12 7.80 -12.02 -0.67
CA THR A 12 8.46 -12.02 -1.99
C THR A 12 8.82 -10.62 -2.46
N SER A 13 8.44 -9.58 -1.73
CA SER A 13 8.73 -8.20 -2.12
C SER A 13 9.00 -7.31 -0.92
N SER A 14 9.57 -6.13 -1.18
CA SER A 14 9.88 -5.15 -0.14
C SER A 14 8.63 -4.70 0.63
N SER A 15 8.79 -4.55 1.95
CA SER A 15 7.77 -3.95 2.80
C SER A 15 7.62 -2.46 2.50
N ARG A 16 6.41 -1.93 2.71
CA ARG A 16 6.10 -0.52 2.51
C ARG A 16 5.33 0.02 3.70
N THR A 17 5.79 1.13 4.25
CA THR A 17 5.13 1.81 5.37
C THR A 17 4.53 3.12 4.87
N PHE A 18 3.24 3.30 5.16
CA PHE A 18 2.50 4.53 4.95
C PHE A 18 2.40 5.25 6.29
N THR A 19 2.71 6.54 6.32
CA THR A 19 2.66 7.36 7.54
C THR A 19 1.99 8.69 7.22
N LEU A 20 0.98 9.06 8.01
CA LEU A 20 0.37 10.39 7.97
C LEU A 20 0.40 11.04 9.34
N ASP A 21 0.83 12.29 9.33
CA ASP A 21 0.83 13.13 10.51
C ASP A 21 -0.59 13.60 10.86
N LEU A 22 -0.86 13.55 12.16
CA LEU A 22 -2.10 14.05 12.75
C LEU A 22 -1.79 15.29 13.59
N PRO A 23 -2.71 16.28 13.62
CA PRO A 23 -2.51 17.51 14.38
C PRO A 23 -2.41 17.20 15.87
N ALA A 24 -1.50 17.87 16.56
CA ALA A 24 -1.34 17.73 18.00
C ALA A 24 -2.54 18.37 18.73
N LEU A 25 -3.14 17.63 19.65
CA LEU A 25 -4.16 18.18 20.55
C LEU A 25 -3.50 18.72 21.83
N SER A 26 -3.87 19.93 22.22
CA SER A 26 -3.55 20.52 23.51
C SER A 26 -4.26 19.76 24.65
N SER A 27 -3.72 19.80 25.88
CA SER A 27 -4.34 19.13 27.04
C SER A 27 -4.71 20.15 28.12
N PRO A 28 -6.01 20.34 28.46
CA PRO A 28 -7.18 19.65 27.91
C PRO A 28 -7.59 20.20 26.52
N PRO A 29 -8.03 19.35 25.57
CA PRO A 29 -8.31 19.78 24.22
C PRO A 29 -9.64 20.55 24.14
N PRO A 30 -9.64 21.79 23.62
CA PRO A 30 -10.84 22.52 23.23
C PRO A 30 -11.70 21.72 22.25
N THR A 31 -13.01 21.94 22.25
CA THR A 31 -13.92 21.25 21.31
C THR A 31 -13.54 21.49 19.85
N ALA A 32 -13.08 22.71 19.51
CA ALA A 32 -12.61 23.04 18.16
C ALA A 32 -11.43 22.16 17.72
N ASP A 33 -10.43 21.99 18.58
CA ASP A 33 -9.24 21.17 18.32
C ASP A 33 -9.63 19.70 18.10
N ARG A 34 -10.60 19.19 18.89
CA ARG A 34 -11.12 17.81 18.72
C ARG A 34 -11.80 17.62 17.38
N VAL A 35 -12.64 18.58 16.97
CA VAL A 35 -13.33 18.52 15.67
C VAL A 35 -12.32 18.58 14.51
N ALA A 36 -11.33 19.47 14.60
CA ALA A 36 -10.27 19.58 13.60
C ALA A 36 -9.44 18.28 13.51
N TYR A 37 -9.11 17.69 14.65
CA TYR A 37 -8.41 16.41 14.71
C TYR A 37 -9.21 15.27 14.08
N LEU A 38 -10.50 15.12 14.43
CA LEU A 38 -11.36 14.08 13.87
C LEU A 38 -11.59 14.26 12.36
N ALA A 39 -11.74 15.50 11.91
CA ALA A 39 -11.85 15.81 10.48
C ALA A 39 -10.56 15.40 9.74
N LYS A 40 -9.39 15.76 10.28
CA LYS A 40 -8.11 15.39 9.69
C LYS A 40 -7.88 13.89 9.73
N LEU A 41 -8.21 13.21 10.82
CA LEU A 41 -8.12 11.75 10.94
C LEU A 41 -8.99 11.06 9.90
N SER A 42 -10.23 11.51 9.72
CA SER A 42 -11.15 10.95 8.71
C SER A 42 -10.59 11.11 7.30
N SER A 43 -10.09 12.30 6.96
CA SER A 43 -9.44 12.53 5.66
C SER A 43 -8.17 11.70 5.49
N SER A 44 -7.32 11.63 6.52
CA SER A 44 -6.07 10.85 6.49
C SER A 44 -6.33 9.36 6.30
N LEU A 45 -7.40 8.81 6.89
CA LEU A 45 -7.82 7.43 6.68
C LEU A 45 -8.23 7.16 5.23
N LYS A 46 -9.02 8.05 4.63
CA LYS A 46 -9.42 7.94 3.22
C LYS A 46 -8.20 8.01 2.28
N ASN A 47 -7.23 8.86 2.60
CA ASN A 47 -5.99 8.97 1.85
C ASN A 47 -5.15 7.69 1.97
N ILE A 48 -4.92 7.17 3.18
CA ILE A 48 -4.19 5.90 3.35
C ILE A 48 -4.87 4.76 2.61
N GLN A 49 -6.20 4.70 2.66
CA GLN A 49 -6.96 3.66 1.96
C GLN A 49 -6.72 3.75 0.45
N LYS A 50 -6.77 4.96 -0.12
CA LYS A 50 -6.47 5.18 -1.54
C LYS A 50 -5.03 4.79 -1.86
N ASP A 51 -4.05 5.24 -1.08
CA ASP A 51 -2.63 4.99 -1.32
C ASP A 51 -2.29 3.48 -1.25
N VAL A 52 -2.89 2.77 -0.29
CA VAL A 52 -2.76 1.32 -0.16
C VAL A 52 -3.40 0.60 -1.34
N ASN A 53 -4.59 1.01 -1.77
CA ASN A 53 -5.26 0.41 -2.93
C ASN A 53 -4.43 0.63 -4.20
N ASP A 54 -4.01 1.86 -4.47
CA ASP A 54 -3.19 2.18 -5.63
C ASP A 54 -1.88 1.37 -5.63
N PHE A 55 -1.24 1.24 -4.46
CA PHE A 55 -0.04 0.43 -4.32
C PHE A 55 -0.28 -1.04 -4.61
N LEU A 56 -1.33 -1.63 -4.04
CA LEU A 56 -1.65 -3.04 -4.26
C LEU A 56 -2.06 -3.29 -5.72
N THR A 57 -2.82 -2.39 -6.33
CA THR A 57 -3.22 -2.48 -7.73
C THR A 57 -2.03 -2.40 -8.67
N GLN A 58 -1.11 -1.46 -8.45
CA GLN A 58 0.12 -1.38 -9.24
C GLN A 58 0.94 -2.67 -9.07
N LYS A 59 1.09 -3.14 -7.84
CA LYS A 59 1.84 -4.37 -7.57
C LYS A 59 1.23 -5.60 -8.25
N MET A 60 -0.09 -5.73 -8.26
CA MET A 60 -0.75 -6.82 -8.99
C MET A 60 -0.50 -6.73 -10.50
N ALA A 61 -0.44 -5.53 -11.07
CA ALA A 61 -0.11 -5.34 -12.48
C ALA A 61 1.35 -5.69 -12.77
N ASP A 62 2.28 -5.29 -11.89
CA ASP A 62 3.70 -5.60 -11.99
C ASP A 62 3.94 -7.12 -11.86
N ASP A 63 3.31 -7.76 -10.87
CA ASP A 63 3.38 -9.20 -10.63
C ASP A 63 2.83 -9.99 -11.83
N LYS A 64 1.72 -9.54 -12.43
CA LYS A 64 1.17 -10.16 -13.64
C LYS A 64 2.10 -10.02 -14.85
N ALA A 65 2.65 -8.83 -15.08
CA ALA A 65 3.57 -8.62 -16.19
C ALA A 65 4.86 -9.46 -16.04
N ALA A 66 5.32 -9.66 -14.80
CA ALA A 66 6.46 -10.52 -14.51
C ALA A 66 6.15 -12.02 -14.69
N ASP A 67 4.90 -12.44 -14.55
CA ASP A 67 4.44 -13.80 -14.81
C ASP A 67 4.34 -14.05 -16.33
N ASP A 68 3.66 -13.15 -17.06
CA ASP A 68 3.50 -13.22 -18.51
C ASP A 68 4.89 -13.26 -19.21
N ALA A 69 5.88 -12.48 -18.73
CA ALA A 69 7.24 -12.49 -19.27
C ALA A 69 7.98 -13.83 -19.06
N LYS A 70 7.76 -14.51 -17.93
CA LYS A 70 8.35 -15.83 -17.67
C LYS A 70 7.71 -16.89 -18.54
N ASP A 71 6.40 -16.80 -18.75
CA ASP A 71 5.68 -17.72 -19.63
C ASP A 71 6.15 -17.57 -21.09
N GLU A 72 6.42 -16.35 -21.57
CA GLU A 72 7.02 -16.12 -22.90
C GLU A 72 8.46 -16.64 -23.03
N GLU A 73 9.31 -16.49 -21.99
CA GLU A 73 10.67 -17.05 -21.99
C GLU A 73 10.68 -18.59 -22.02
N THR A 74 9.67 -19.22 -21.40
CA THR A 74 9.55 -20.69 -21.34
C THR A 74 8.99 -21.28 -22.65
N TYR A 75 8.27 -20.48 -23.46
CA TYR A 75 7.72 -20.91 -24.76
C TYR A 75 8.79 -21.11 -25.86
N GLY A 76 10.05 -20.73 -25.60
CA GLY A 76 11.20 -20.95 -26.48
C GLY A 76 11.96 -22.27 -26.25
N GLU A 77 11.66 -23.00 -25.17
CA GLU A 77 12.21 -24.33 -24.87
C GLU A 77 11.16 -25.41 -25.17
N GLU A 78 10.71 -25.51 -26.42
CA GLU A 78 10.03 -26.74 -26.88
C GLU A 78 11.04 -27.89 -26.75
N VAL A 79 10.99 -28.61 -25.62
CA VAL A 79 11.59 -29.95 -25.50
C VAL A 79 10.86 -30.83 -26.49
N ALA A 80 11.45 -31.00 -27.67
CA ALA A 80 11.05 -32.04 -28.60
C ALA A 80 11.16 -33.37 -27.85
N ASP A 81 10.02 -33.94 -27.47
CA ASP A 81 9.94 -35.32 -27.01
C ASP A 81 10.49 -36.19 -28.16
N GLU A 82 11.72 -36.69 -28.02
CA GLU A 82 12.31 -37.66 -28.94
C GLU A 82 11.68 -39.04 -28.66
N ASP A 83 10.97 -39.57 -29.67
CA ASP A 83 10.38 -40.92 -29.74
C ASP A 83 11.40 -42.07 -29.45
#